data_AF-A0A2W6MRD6-F1
#
_entry.id   AF-A0A2W6MRD6-F1
#
_cell.length_a   1.000
_cell.length_b   1.000
_cell.length_c   1.000
_cell.angle_alpha   90.00
_cell.angle_beta   90.00
_cell.angle_gamma   90.00
#
_symmetry.space_group_name_H-M   'P 1'
#
loop_
_entity.id
_entity.type
_entity.pdbx_description
1 polymer ?
#
loop_
_entity_poly.entity_id
_entity_poly.type
_entity_poly.pdbx_seq_one_letter_code
_entity_poly.pdbx_strand_id
1 'polypeptide(L)'
;GFFSYLNHESKNAPKPINVKSNDEFGIMAKAINTNIEKTKNNLEQDAKLVEESLSVIERTRSGYADRKITLNGSSPNLNTLRDSVNQLMDLLATAIGKDLPELNRVFDSFIKLDFSTEVKDAKGRVEVVTNTLGEEIKAMLRASASFAQDLAKQSEELKISMEKLTSGSQTQASSLQQSAAAIEEISSSMQNVSD
;
A
#
# COMPACT_ATOMS: atom_id res chain seq x y z
N GLY A 1 -2.21 -49.68 -20.79
CA GLY A 1 -0.84 -50.01 -21.26
C GLY A 1 0.07 -48.81 -21.11
N PHE A 2 1.31 -48.84 -21.64
CA PHE A 2 2.23 -47.69 -21.55
C PHE A 2 1.65 -46.42 -22.16
N PHE A 3 1.07 -46.51 -23.36
CA PHE A 3 0.43 -45.36 -24.01
C PHE A 3 -0.77 -44.83 -23.23
N SER A 4 -1.57 -45.71 -22.60
CA SER A 4 -2.65 -45.26 -21.70
C SER A 4 -2.11 -44.49 -20.49
N TYR A 5 -0.94 -44.88 -19.94
CA TYR A 5 -0.30 -44.14 -18.86
C TYR A 5 0.22 -42.77 -19.34
N LEU A 6 0.89 -42.74 -20.50
CA LEU A 6 1.33 -41.49 -21.16
C LEU A 6 0.16 -40.54 -21.49
N ASN A 7 -0.97 -41.08 -21.91
CA ASN A 7 -2.18 -40.32 -22.25
C ASN A 7 -3.00 -39.91 -21.02
N HIS A 8 -2.53 -40.20 -19.81
CA HIS A 8 -3.24 -39.95 -18.54
C HIS A 8 -4.57 -40.72 -18.39
N GLU A 9 -4.81 -41.74 -19.21
CA GLU A 9 -5.96 -42.67 -19.09
C GLU A 9 -5.76 -43.66 -17.93
N SER A 10 -4.50 -43.96 -17.57
CA SER A 10 -4.12 -44.79 -16.43
C SER A 10 -3.22 -44.01 -15.48
N LYS A 11 -3.45 -44.11 -14.17
CA LYS A 11 -2.60 -43.48 -13.14
C LYS A 11 -1.31 -44.23 -12.87
N ASN A 12 -1.29 -45.53 -13.18
CA ASN A 12 -0.15 -46.40 -12.87
C ASN A 12 0.64 -46.72 -14.14
N ALA A 13 1.97 -46.63 -14.02
CA ALA A 13 2.89 -47.12 -15.05
C ALA A 13 2.69 -48.65 -15.24
N PRO A 14 2.84 -49.16 -16.47
CA PRO A 14 2.72 -50.58 -16.73
C PRO A 14 3.83 -51.38 -16.03
N LYS A 15 3.57 -52.67 -15.77
CA LYS A 15 4.59 -53.57 -15.24
C LYS A 15 5.73 -53.73 -16.27
N PRO A 16 7.00 -53.83 -15.81
CA PRO A 16 8.13 -54.09 -16.70
C PRO A 16 7.93 -55.38 -17.52
N ILE A 17 8.38 -55.35 -18.78
CA ILE A 17 8.42 -56.51 -19.65
C ILE A 17 9.44 -57.50 -19.08
N ASN A 18 9.05 -58.76 -18.88
CA ASN A 18 9.97 -59.79 -18.41
C ASN A 18 10.92 -60.22 -19.54
N VAL A 19 12.22 -59.94 -19.39
CA VAL A 19 13.22 -60.23 -20.42
C VAL A 19 13.93 -61.55 -20.11
N LYS A 20 13.72 -62.56 -20.95
CA LYS A 20 14.34 -63.90 -20.80
C LYS A 20 15.41 -64.21 -21.85
N SER A 21 15.53 -63.40 -22.89
CA SER A 21 16.48 -63.57 -23.99
C SER A 21 17.52 -62.46 -24.00
N ASN A 22 18.69 -62.75 -24.56
CA ASN A 22 19.77 -61.78 -24.81
C ASN A 22 19.93 -61.47 -26.31
N ASP A 23 18.96 -61.87 -27.13
CA ASP A 23 18.85 -61.48 -28.53
C ASP A 23 18.43 -60.01 -28.69
N GLU A 24 18.29 -59.57 -29.93
CA GLU A 24 17.91 -58.21 -30.31
C GLU A 24 16.58 -57.78 -29.68
N PHE A 25 15.62 -58.71 -29.57
CA PHE A 25 14.33 -58.46 -28.92
C PHE A 25 14.49 -58.31 -27.40
N GLY A 26 15.38 -59.08 -26.78
CA GLY A 26 15.76 -58.94 -25.38
C GLY A 26 16.41 -57.58 -25.07
N ILE A 27 17.30 -57.11 -25.95
CA ILE A 27 17.91 -55.77 -25.84
C ILE A 27 16.84 -54.69 -25.99
N MET A 28 15.96 -54.80 -27.00
CA MET A 28 14.86 -53.86 -27.21
C MET A 28 13.92 -53.80 -26.00
N ALA A 29 13.56 -54.94 -25.42
CA ALA A 29 12.71 -55.00 -24.23
C ALA A 29 13.34 -54.33 -23.00
N LYS A 30 14.66 -54.47 -22.79
CA LYS A 30 15.38 -53.76 -21.73
C LYS A 30 15.34 -52.23 -21.96
N ALA A 31 15.61 -51.79 -23.19
CA ALA A 31 15.55 -50.36 -23.54
C ALA A 31 14.15 -49.77 -23.35
N ILE A 32 13.09 -50.51 -23.69
CA ILE A 32 11.70 -50.11 -23.45
C ILE A 32 11.45 -49.96 -21.94
N ASN A 33 11.83 -50.94 -21.11
CA ASN A 33 11.66 -50.86 -19.66
C ASN A 33 12.34 -49.62 -19.06
N THR A 34 13.59 -49.34 -19.47
CA THR A 34 14.31 -48.14 -19.04
C THR A 34 13.60 -46.85 -19.44
N ASN A 35 13.07 -46.77 -20.67
CA ASN A 35 12.32 -45.61 -21.11
C ASN A 35 10.98 -45.46 -20.35
N ILE A 36 10.28 -46.56 -20.05
CA ILE A 36 9.05 -46.53 -19.24
C ILE A 36 9.34 -45.94 -17.86
N GLU A 37 10.40 -46.39 -17.19
CA GLU A 37 10.80 -45.90 -15.87
C GLU A 37 11.23 -44.43 -15.90
N LYS A 38 12.05 -44.04 -16.89
CA LYS A 38 12.44 -42.65 -17.09
C LYS A 38 11.23 -41.75 -17.32
N THR A 39 10.31 -42.15 -18.21
CA THR A 39 9.08 -41.41 -18.48
C THR A 39 8.21 -41.28 -17.23
N LYS A 40 8.05 -42.35 -16.44
CA LYS A 40 7.31 -42.32 -15.17
C LYS A 40 7.89 -41.26 -14.22
N ASN A 41 9.20 -41.31 -13.98
CA ASN A 41 9.87 -40.37 -13.08
C ASN A 41 9.75 -38.93 -13.58
N ASN A 42 9.88 -38.72 -14.90
CA ASN A 42 9.72 -37.39 -15.50
C ASN A 42 8.31 -36.84 -15.32
N LEU A 43 7.27 -37.66 -15.56
CA LEU A 43 5.87 -37.25 -15.37
C LEU A 43 5.55 -36.96 -13.90
N GLU A 44 6.08 -37.76 -12.96
CA GLU A 44 5.92 -37.50 -11.53
C GLU A 44 6.60 -36.19 -11.09
N GLN A 45 7.77 -35.89 -11.64
CA GLN A 45 8.48 -34.62 -11.38
C GLN A 45 7.71 -33.43 -11.94
N ASP A 46 7.23 -33.52 -13.18
CA ASP A 46 6.43 -32.47 -13.83
C ASP A 46 5.11 -32.23 -13.08
N ALA A 47 4.45 -33.30 -12.61
CA ALA A 47 3.23 -33.19 -11.81
C ALA A 47 3.45 -32.42 -10.50
N LYS A 48 4.57 -32.69 -9.79
CA LYS A 48 4.92 -31.96 -8.57
C LYS A 48 5.19 -30.48 -8.82
N LEU A 49 5.86 -30.15 -9.94
CA LEU A 49 6.07 -28.76 -10.33
C LEU A 49 4.73 -28.05 -10.59
N VAL A 50 3.79 -28.70 -11.29
CA VAL A 50 2.45 -28.13 -11.52
C VAL A 50 1.71 -27.91 -10.20
N GLU A 51 1.77 -28.86 -9.27
CA GLU A 51 1.14 -28.74 -7.94
C GLU A 51 1.69 -27.55 -7.14
N GLU A 52 3.02 -27.40 -7.06
CA GLU A 52 3.64 -26.23 -6.41
C GLU A 52 3.27 -24.93 -7.12
N SER A 53 3.26 -24.93 -8.45
CA SER A 53 2.88 -23.77 -9.27
C SER A 53 1.46 -23.30 -8.94
N LEU A 54 0.50 -24.22 -8.85
CA LEU A 54 -0.88 -23.91 -8.49
C LEU A 54 -0.97 -23.36 -7.06
N SER A 55 -0.22 -23.93 -6.11
CA SER A 55 -0.17 -23.44 -4.72
C SER A 55 0.37 -22.01 -4.61
N VAL A 56 1.45 -21.69 -5.34
CA VAL A 56 2.00 -20.33 -5.41
C VAL A 56 1.01 -19.36 -6.05
N ILE A 57 0.36 -19.76 -7.14
CA ILE A 57 -0.65 -18.93 -7.81
C ILE A 57 -1.84 -18.64 -6.89
N GLU A 58 -2.30 -19.61 -6.09
CA GLU A 58 -3.40 -19.40 -5.15
C GLU A 58 -3.01 -18.45 -3.99
N ARG A 59 -1.76 -18.55 -3.52
CA ARG A 59 -1.18 -17.60 -2.56
C ARG A 59 -1.18 -16.18 -3.13
N THR A 60 -0.75 -16.01 -4.38
CA THR A 60 -0.78 -14.72 -5.08
C THR A 60 -2.20 -14.21 -5.28
N ARG A 61 -3.14 -15.08 -5.65
CA ARG A 61 -4.56 -14.73 -5.79
C ARG A 61 -5.16 -14.19 -4.49
N SER A 62 -4.69 -14.71 -3.35
CA SER A 62 -5.05 -14.23 -2.01
C SER A 62 -4.40 -12.88 -1.66
N GLY A 63 -3.66 -12.26 -2.58
CA GLY A 63 -3.04 -10.94 -2.42
C GLY A 63 -1.58 -10.97 -1.94
N TYR A 64 -0.91 -12.12 -2.00
CA TYR A 64 0.44 -12.26 -1.46
C TYR A 64 1.46 -12.70 -2.50
N ALA A 65 2.34 -11.79 -2.90
CA ALA A 65 3.43 -12.04 -3.85
C ALA A 65 4.76 -12.35 -3.12
N ASP A 66 4.70 -13.19 -2.08
CA ASP A 66 5.81 -13.49 -1.17
C ASP A 66 6.53 -14.82 -1.45
N ARG A 67 6.00 -15.64 -2.36
CA ARG A 67 6.53 -16.98 -2.68
C ARG A 67 6.89 -17.12 -4.16
N LYS A 68 7.82 -18.04 -4.42
CA LYS A 68 8.24 -18.47 -5.75
C LYS A 68 8.09 -19.97 -5.90
N ILE A 69 7.96 -20.41 -7.14
CA ILE A 69 7.99 -21.82 -7.52
C ILE A 69 9.45 -22.26 -7.52
N THR A 70 9.80 -23.28 -6.74
CA THR A 70 11.19 -23.70 -6.49
C THR A 70 11.55 -25.02 -7.13
N LEU A 71 10.56 -25.88 -7.39
CA LEU A 71 10.77 -27.17 -8.03
C LEU A 71 11.19 -26.99 -9.49
N ASN A 72 11.90 -28.00 -9.99
CA ASN A 72 12.23 -28.12 -11.40
C ASN A 72 11.42 -29.27 -11.98
N GLY A 73 10.93 -29.10 -13.19
CA GLY A 73 10.34 -30.15 -14.01
C GLY A 73 11.40 -30.86 -14.85
N SER A 74 11.03 -32.01 -15.37
CA SER A 74 11.75 -32.71 -16.43
C SER A 74 11.53 -32.06 -17.80
N SER A 75 10.39 -31.41 -18.03
CA SER A 75 10.08 -30.70 -19.28
C SER A 75 10.72 -29.31 -19.33
N PRO A 76 11.56 -29.00 -20.35
CA PRO A 76 12.14 -27.68 -20.52
C PRO A 76 11.09 -26.57 -20.63
N ASN A 77 9.99 -26.81 -21.35
CA ASN A 77 8.92 -25.85 -21.51
C ASN A 77 8.21 -25.53 -20.19
N LEU A 78 8.08 -26.52 -19.31
CA LEU A 78 7.47 -26.34 -17.99
C LEU A 78 8.38 -25.52 -17.07
N ASN A 79 9.70 -25.70 -17.17
CA ASN A 79 10.67 -24.85 -16.47
C ASN A 79 10.65 -23.40 -16.99
N THR A 80 10.52 -23.20 -18.31
CA THR A 80 10.35 -21.85 -18.87
C THR A 80 9.06 -21.19 -18.37
N LEU A 81 7.96 -21.95 -18.28
CA LEU A 81 6.70 -21.44 -17.72
C LEU A 81 6.86 -21.05 -16.24
N ARG A 82 7.51 -21.90 -15.43
CA ARG A 82 7.84 -21.60 -14.04
C ARG A 82 8.63 -20.29 -13.92
N ASP A 83 9.68 -20.14 -14.72
CA ASP A 83 10.54 -18.96 -14.68
C ASP A 83 9.77 -17.69 -15.07
N SER A 84 8.90 -17.79 -16.08
CA SER A 84 8.02 -16.69 -16.50
C SER A 84 7.04 -16.28 -15.39
N VAL A 85 6.45 -17.26 -14.68
CA VAL A 85 5.56 -17.00 -13.54
C VAL A 85 6.34 -16.35 -12.39
N ASN A 86 7.53 -16.86 -12.05
CA ASN A 86 8.36 -16.26 -11.01
C ASN A 86 8.78 -14.82 -11.34
N GLN A 87 9.11 -14.52 -12.61
CA GLN A 87 9.39 -13.17 -13.07
C GLN A 87 8.17 -12.25 -12.95
N LEU A 88 6.97 -12.75 -13.27
CA LEU A 88 5.73 -12.00 -13.05
C LEU A 88 5.51 -11.70 -11.55
N MET A 89 5.77 -12.66 -10.67
CA MET A 89 5.66 -12.45 -9.23
C MET A 89 6.67 -11.43 -8.72
N ASP A 90 7.91 -11.46 -9.22
CA ASP A 90 8.93 -10.46 -8.91
C ASP A 90 8.52 -9.06 -9.36
N LEU A 91 7.93 -8.95 -10.55
CA LEU A 91 7.40 -7.68 -11.05
C LEU A 91 6.28 -7.16 -10.15
N LEU A 92 5.33 -8.01 -9.74
CA LEU A 92 4.26 -7.60 -8.82
C LEU A 92 4.81 -7.15 -7.46
N ALA A 93 5.74 -7.90 -6.90
CA ALA A 93 6.35 -7.59 -5.61
C ALA A 93 7.14 -6.28 -5.63
N THR A 94 7.83 -5.98 -6.73
CA THR A 94 8.64 -4.76 -6.87
C THR A 94 7.82 -3.55 -7.31
N ALA A 95 6.84 -3.73 -8.19
CA ALA A 95 5.98 -2.64 -8.66
C ALA A 95 4.94 -2.25 -7.60
N ILE A 96 4.26 -3.23 -7.00
CA ILE A 96 3.16 -2.99 -6.08
C ILE A 96 3.63 -3.18 -4.64
N GLY A 97 4.02 -4.39 -4.29
CA GLY A 97 4.23 -4.82 -2.91
C GLY A 97 3.99 -6.32 -2.73
N LYS A 98 4.37 -6.86 -1.58
CA LYS A 98 4.20 -8.31 -1.30
C LYS A 98 2.92 -8.64 -0.54
N ASP A 99 2.35 -7.68 0.18
CA ASP A 99 1.18 -7.85 1.04
C ASP A 99 0.08 -6.85 0.65
N LEU A 100 -0.74 -7.24 -0.33
CA LEU A 100 -1.83 -6.38 -0.81
C LEU A 100 -2.91 -6.16 0.26
N PRO A 101 -3.26 -7.14 1.11
CA PRO A 101 -4.16 -6.88 2.25
C PRO A 101 -3.67 -5.77 3.18
N GLU A 102 -2.39 -5.72 3.51
CA GLU A 102 -1.82 -4.62 4.33
C GLU A 102 -1.87 -3.28 3.59
N LEU A 103 -1.55 -3.26 2.29
CA LEU A 103 -1.69 -2.05 1.46
C LEU A 103 -3.14 -1.55 1.44
N ASN A 104 -4.12 -2.45 1.28
CA ASN A 104 -5.54 -2.11 1.31
C ASN A 104 -5.97 -1.56 2.67
N ARG A 105 -5.46 -2.10 3.79
CA ARG A 105 -5.74 -1.57 5.13
C ARG A 105 -5.32 -0.10 5.27
N VAL A 106 -4.17 0.26 4.70
CA VAL A 106 -3.68 1.64 4.69
C VAL A 106 -4.55 2.52 3.80
N PHE A 107 -4.91 2.05 2.60
CA PHE A 107 -5.85 2.77 1.73
C PHE A 107 -7.22 3.00 2.38
N ASP A 108 -7.78 2.01 3.06
CA ASP A 108 -9.04 2.14 3.78
C ASP A 108 -8.96 3.17 4.93
N SER A 109 -7.79 3.31 5.55
CA SER A 109 -7.54 4.33 6.57
C SER A 109 -7.50 5.72 5.92
N PHE A 110 -6.81 5.87 4.79
CA PHE A 110 -6.72 7.13 4.05
C PHE A 110 -8.07 7.58 3.49
N ILE A 111 -8.93 6.66 3.03
CA ILE A 111 -10.30 6.97 2.59
C ILE A 111 -11.12 7.59 3.74
N LYS A 112 -10.86 7.18 4.98
CA LYS A 112 -11.48 7.73 6.19
C LYS A 112 -10.77 9.00 6.71
N LEU A 113 -9.87 9.58 5.92
CA LEU A 113 -9.02 10.71 6.29
C LEU A 113 -8.10 10.45 7.49
N ASP A 114 -7.85 9.17 7.79
CA ASP A 114 -6.88 8.76 8.82
C ASP A 114 -5.55 8.42 8.16
N PHE A 115 -4.60 9.37 8.24
CA PHE A 115 -3.25 9.24 7.70
C PHE A 115 -2.22 8.76 8.75
N SER A 116 -2.68 8.23 9.89
CA SER A 116 -1.80 7.74 10.96
C SER A 116 -1.14 6.40 10.62
N THR A 117 -1.71 5.63 9.69
CA THR A 117 -1.21 4.31 9.30
C THR A 117 -0.23 4.38 8.13
N GLU A 118 0.67 3.40 8.06
CA GLU A 118 1.62 3.22 6.95
C GLU A 118 1.80 1.73 6.65
N VAL A 119 2.28 1.41 5.45
CA VAL A 119 2.72 0.05 5.10
C VAL A 119 4.12 -0.16 5.66
N LYS A 120 4.27 -1.11 6.58
CA LYS A 120 5.58 -1.44 7.17
C LYS A 120 6.46 -2.17 6.16
N ASP A 121 7.76 -1.92 6.22
CA ASP A 121 8.77 -2.54 5.34
C ASP A 121 8.43 -2.41 3.85
N ALA A 122 7.81 -1.28 3.47
CA ALA A 122 7.44 -0.95 2.10
C ALA A 122 8.63 -1.09 1.14
N LYS A 123 8.49 -2.01 0.19
CA LYS A 123 9.52 -2.31 -0.82
C LYS A 123 8.99 -2.15 -2.23
N GLY A 124 7.69 -2.38 -2.41
CA GLY A 124 7.02 -2.14 -3.67
C GLY A 124 6.92 -0.65 -3.96
N ARG A 125 7.01 -0.25 -5.23
CA ARG A 125 6.93 1.15 -5.62
C ARG A 125 5.62 1.80 -5.16
N VAL A 126 4.49 1.10 -5.27
CA VAL A 126 3.19 1.61 -4.80
C VAL A 126 3.15 1.75 -3.27
N GLU A 127 3.64 0.77 -2.51
CA GLU A 127 3.73 0.87 -1.03
C GLU A 127 4.54 2.10 -0.61
N VAL A 128 5.73 2.29 -1.19
CA VAL A 128 6.63 3.41 -0.86
C VAL A 128 5.96 4.75 -1.17
N VAL A 129 5.40 4.89 -2.37
CA VAL A 129 4.72 6.13 -2.79
C VAL A 129 3.50 6.40 -1.90
N THR A 130 2.77 5.37 -1.48
CA THR A 130 1.62 5.51 -0.56
C THR A 130 2.05 6.10 0.78
N ASN A 131 3.13 5.58 1.37
CA ASN A 131 3.67 6.12 2.62
C ASN A 131 4.16 7.56 2.45
N THR A 132 4.90 7.86 1.36
CA THR A 132 5.34 9.23 1.07
C THR A 132 4.16 10.18 0.95
N LEU A 133 3.11 9.80 0.21
CA LEU A 133 1.91 10.62 0.07
C LEU A 133 1.20 10.82 1.42
N GLY A 134 1.14 9.79 2.27
CA GLY A 134 0.61 9.90 3.63
C GLY A 134 1.39 10.91 4.49
N GLU A 135 2.72 10.93 4.40
CA GLU A 135 3.54 11.92 5.10
C GLU A 135 3.32 13.34 4.57
N GLU A 136 3.25 13.53 3.25
CA GLU A 136 2.99 14.84 2.64
C GLU A 136 1.61 15.39 3.04
N ILE A 137 0.59 14.53 3.07
CA ILE A 137 -0.74 14.93 3.55
C ILE A 137 -0.69 15.30 5.04
N LYS A 138 0.00 14.52 5.88
CA LYS A 138 0.19 14.88 7.29
C LYS A 138 0.91 16.22 7.47
N ALA A 139 1.94 16.49 6.66
CA ALA A 139 2.65 17.76 6.67
C ALA A 139 1.72 18.92 6.30
N MET A 140 0.92 18.76 5.26
CA MET A 140 -0.08 19.75 4.84
C MET A 140 -1.14 20.01 5.92
N LEU A 141 -1.65 18.96 6.57
CA LEU A 141 -2.62 19.07 7.67
C LEU A 141 -2.02 19.79 8.88
N ARG A 142 -0.78 19.49 9.25
CA ARG A 142 -0.06 20.21 10.32
C ARG A 142 0.14 21.70 9.98
N ALA A 143 0.51 22.01 8.75
CA ALA A 143 0.65 23.40 8.30
C ALA A 143 -0.70 24.14 8.35
N SER A 144 -1.78 23.50 7.87
CA SER A 144 -3.12 24.06 7.93
C SER A 144 -3.58 24.31 9.38
N ALA A 145 -3.31 23.38 10.29
CA ALA A 145 -3.60 23.53 11.71
C ALA A 145 -2.80 24.70 12.32
N SER A 146 -1.52 24.84 11.97
CA SER A 146 -0.69 25.98 12.41
C SER A 146 -1.27 27.30 11.93
N PHE A 147 -1.65 27.41 10.65
CA PHE A 147 -2.27 28.63 10.12
C PHE A 147 -3.59 28.98 10.83
N ALA A 148 -4.42 27.97 11.15
CA ALA A 148 -5.65 28.19 11.89
C ALA A 148 -5.37 28.70 13.32
N GLN A 149 -4.35 28.18 13.99
CA GLN A 149 -3.92 28.65 15.31
C GLN A 149 -3.38 30.07 15.28
N ASP A 150 -2.52 30.39 14.30
CA ASP A 150 -1.98 31.74 14.12
C ASP A 150 -3.09 32.75 13.83
N LEU A 151 -4.04 32.39 12.97
CA LEU A 151 -5.20 33.23 12.67
C LEU A 151 -6.07 33.46 13.90
N ALA A 152 -6.32 32.42 14.71
CA ALA A 152 -7.08 32.55 15.95
C ALA A 152 -6.39 33.50 16.94
N LYS A 153 -5.06 33.38 17.07
CA LYS A 153 -4.25 34.28 17.91
C LYS A 153 -4.31 35.73 17.43
N GLN A 154 -4.10 35.97 16.14
CA GLN A 154 -4.16 37.31 15.55
C GLN A 154 -5.56 37.95 15.68
N SER A 155 -6.61 37.13 15.58
CA SER A 155 -7.99 37.59 15.78
C SER A 155 -8.24 38.03 17.22
N GLU A 156 -7.68 37.32 18.21
CA GLU A 156 -7.79 37.72 19.62
C GLU A 156 -6.98 39.00 19.91
N GLU A 157 -5.76 39.12 19.37
CA GLU A 157 -4.95 40.34 19.48
C GLU A 157 -5.68 41.57 18.87
N LEU A 158 -6.33 41.39 17.72
CA LEU A 158 -7.14 42.42 17.08
C LEU A 158 -8.35 42.79 17.94
N LYS A 159 -9.06 41.81 18.50
CA LYS A 159 -10.19 42.04 19.41
C LYS A 159 -9.77 42.88 20.61
N ILE A 160 -8.68 42.51 21.29
CA ILE A 160 -8.14 43.27 22.43
C ILE A 160 -7.79 44.72 22.02
N SER A 161 -7.19 44.89 20.83
CA SER A 161 -6.84 46.21 20.30
C SER A 161 -8.09 47.07 20.03
N MET A 162 -9.15 46.46 19.48
CA MET A 162 -10.44 47.12 19.23
C MET A 162 -11.17 47.48 20.54
N GLU A 163 -11.14 46.62 21.55
CA GLU A 163 -11.69 46.91 22.88
C GLU A 163 -10.97 48.11 23.52
N LYS A 164 -9.63 48.12 23.46
CA LYS A 164 -8.82 49.25 23.95
C LYS A 164 -9.11 50.55 23.21
N LEU A 165 -9.22 50.49 21.88
CA LEU A 165 -9.58 51.65 21.06
C LEU A 165 -10.96 52.18 21.44
N THR A 166 -11.95 51.31 21.56
CA THR A 166 -13.33 51.67 21.92
C THR A 166 -13.39 52.32 23.30
N SER A 167 -12.68 51.75 24.29
CA SER A 167 -12.58 52.34 25.63
C SER A 167 -11.87 53.70 25.63
N GLY A 168 -10.79 53.83 24.84
CA GLY A 168 -10.08 55.09 24.66
C GLY A 168 -10.98 56.18 24.03
N SER A 169 -11.73 55.83 22.98
CA SER A 169 -12.69 56.74 22.34
C SER A 169 -13.81 57.16 23.28
N GLN A 170 -14.34 56.24 24.10
CA GLN A 170 -15.36 56.57 25.10
C GLN A 170 -14.82 57.53 26.17
N THR A 171 -13.61 57.28 26.66
CA THR A 171 -12.92 58.19 27.60
C THR A 171 -12.71 59.57 26.97
N GLN A 172 -12.23 59.62 25.72
CA GLN A 172 -12.01 60.88 25.01
C GLN A 172 -13.30 61.67 24.80
N ALA A 173 -14.40 61.01 24.42
CA ALA A 173 -15.71 61.65 24.29
C ALA A 173 -16.16 62.25 25.63
N SER A 174 -16.00 61.52 26.74
CA SER A 174 -16.30 62.02 28.09
C SER A 174 -15.44 63.23 28.44
N SER A 175 -14.14 63.22 28.15
CA SER A 175 -13.24 64.34 28.42
C SER A 175 -13.59 65.57 27.57
N LEU A 176 -14.01 65.40 26.31
CA LEU A 176 -14.50 66.50 25.48
C LEU A 176 -15.79 67.09 26.05
N GLN A 177 -16.71 66.25 26.53
CA GLN A 177 -17.95 66.67 27.15
C GLN A 177 -17.72 67.48 28.44
N GLN A 178 -16.76 67.03 29.28
CA GLN A 178 -16.32 67.78 30.45
C GLN A 178 -15.65 69.11 30.07
N SER A 179 -14.80 69.12 29.04
CA SER A 179 -14.15 70.35 28.56
C SER A 179 -15.17 71.37 28.04
N ALA A 180 -16.18 70.90 27.30
CA ALA A 180 -17.27 71.76 26.82
C ALA A 180 -18.08 72.35 27.99
N ALA A 181 -18.42 71.53 29.00
CA ALA A 181 -19.12 72.00 30.20
C ALA A 181 -18.29 73.04 30.99
N ALA A 182 -16.99 72.82 31.14
CA ALA A 182 -16.10 73.77 31.78
C ALA A 182 -16.01 75.10 31.00
N ILE A 183 -16.01 75.05 29.66
CA ILE A 183 -16.07 76.25 28.83
C ILE A 183 -17.40 77.00 28.99
N GLU A 184 -18.53 76.29 29.06
CA GLU A 184 -19.83 76.90 29.36
C GLU A 184 -19.84 77.60 30.72
N GLU A 185 -19.27 76.97 31.76
CA GLU A 185 -19.17 77.55 33.09
C GLU A 185 -18.30 78.81 33.12
N ILE A 186 -17.16 78.80 32.41
CA ILE A 186 -16.30 79.97 32.24
C ILE A 186 -17.05 81.09 31.50
N SER A 187 -17.75 80.76 30.42
CA SER A 187 -18.54 81.74 29.65
C SER A 187 -19.64 82.37 30.51
N SER A 188 -20.38 81.55 31.26
CA SER A 188 -21.38 81.99 32.24
C SER A 188 -20.79 82.92 33.29
N SER A 189 -19.61 82.59 33.83
CA SER A 189 -18.92 83.40 34.82
C SER A 189 -18.46 84.74 34.24
N MET A 190 -17.94 84.77 33.01
CA MET A 190 -17.57 86.02 32.34
C MET A 190 -18.77 86.92 32.06
N GLN A 191 -19.92 86.33 31.73
CA GLN A 191 -21.15 87.08 31.50
C GLN A 191 -21.64 87.75 32.80
N ASN A 192 -21.65 87.02 33.91
CA ASN A 192 -22.01 87.55 35.23
C ASN A 192 -21.05 88.63 35.76
N VAL A 193 -19.80 88.67 35.30
CA VAL A 193 -18.80 89.71 35.68
C VAL A 193 -18.92 90.97 34.80
N SER A 194 -19.60 90.87 33.65
CA SER A 194 -19.79 91.97 32.70
C SER A 194 -21.09 92.76 32.91
N ASP A 195 -21.97 92.29 33.80
CA ASP A 195 -23.16 92.99 34.32
C ASP A 195 -22.85 93.71 35.64
#